data_AF-A0A2V6MAG6-F1
#
_entry.id   AF-A0A2V6MAG6-F1
#
_cell.length_a   1.000
_cell.length_b   1.000
_cell.length_c   1.000
_cell.angle_alpha   90.00
_cell.angle_beta   90.00
_cell.angle_gamma   90.00
#
_symmetry.space_group_name_H-M   'P 1'
#
loop_
_entity.id
_entity.type
_entity.pdbx_description
1 polymer ?
#
loop_
_entity_poly.entity_id
_entity_poly.type
_entity_poly.pdbx_seq_one_letter_code
_entity_poly.pdbx_strand_id
1 'polypeptide(L)'
;MNVSHEKSWTISAIAIAGLIAGILDITSAFVIAELKGTGSIRMLQGIASGLLGSQSFEGGMTTAGLGLAIHFLIAFTAASVFYVGSRQF
;
A
#
# COMPACT_ATOMS: atom_id res chain seq x y z
N MET A 1 35.01 6.10 3.40
CA MET A 1 33.83 6.50 2.62
C MET A 1 32.58 6.06 3.38
N ASN A 2 31.66 6.99 3.63
CA ASN A 2 30.59 6.91 4.64
C ASN A 2 29.47 5.92 4.29
N VAL A 3 29.49 4.72 4.89
CA VAL A 3 28.41 3.73 4.78
C VAL A 3 27.10 4.21 5.46
N SER A 4 27.17 5.17 6.38
CA SER A 4 26.01 5.71 7.11
C SER A 4 25.11 6.61 6.26
N HIS A 5 25.69 7.36 5.30
CA HIS A 5 24.95 8.33 4.50
C HIS A 5 24.17 7.66 3.37
N GLU A 6 24.73 6.61 2.77
CA GLU A 6 24.09 5.86 1.68
C GLU A 6 22.86 5.09 2.17
N LYS A 7 22.96 4.46 3.35
CA LYS A 7 21.86 3.68 3.94
C LYS A 7 20.65 4.56 4.30
N SER A 8 20.90 5.79 4.77
CA SER A 8 19.84 6.78 5.04
C SER A 8 19.07 7.14 3.76
N TRP A 9 19.79 7.38 2.66
CA TRP A 9 19.17 7.78 1.41
C TRP A 9 18.36 6.66 0.76
N THR A 10 18.81 5.41 0.88
CA THR A 10 18.05 4.23 0.44
C THR A 10 16.70 4.12 1.12
N ILE A 11 16.68 4.20 2.45
CA ILE A 11 15.43 4.08 3.23
C ILE A 11 14.48 5.24 2.87
N SER A 12 15.01 6.46 2.75
CA SER A 12 14.22 7.61 2.32
C SER A 12 13.66 7.45 0.91
N ALA A 13 14.44 6.94 -0.04
CA ALA A 13 13.98 6.74 -1.42
C ALA A 13 12.83 5.72 -1.50
N ILE A 14 12.98 4.57 -0.82
CA ILE A 14 11.93 3.54 -0.77
C ILE A 14 10.67 4.08 -0.06
N ALA A 15 10.84 4.79 1.04
CA ALA A 15 9.73 5.36 1.79
C ALA A 15 8.96 6.41 0.97
N ILE A 16 9.67 7.33 0.30
CA ILE A 16 9.03 8.36 -0.54
C ILE A 16 8.35 7.72 -1.75
N ALA A 17 9.03 6.80 -2.45
CA ALA A 17 8.47 6.12 -3.61
C ALA A 17 7.23 5.30 -3.24
N GLY A 18 7.31 4.49 -2.18
CA GLY A 18 6.19 3.68 -1.70
C GLY A 18 5.02 4.54 -1.19
N LEU A 19 5.29 5.67 -0.55
CA LEU A 19 4.24 6.59 -0.10
C LEU A 19 3.52 7.26 -1.28
N ILE A 20 4.26 7.81 -2.24
CA ILE A 20 3.68 8.44 -3.44
C ILE A 20 2.89 7.41 -4.24
N ALA A 21 3.49 6.23 -4.51
CA ALA A 21 2.81 5.17 -5.24
C ALA A 21 1.55 4.70 -4.52
N GLY A 22 1.64 4.46 -3.21
CA GLY A 22 0.51 4.03 -2.39
C GLY A 22 -0.64 5.04 -2.36
N ILE A 23 -0.33 6.35 -2.25
CA ILE A 23 -1.33 7.44 -2.28
C ILE A 23 -2.00 7.52 -3.65
N LEU A 24 -1.24 7.51 -4.74
CA LEU A 24 -1.80 7.59 -6.10
C LEU A 24 -2.69 6.37 -6.39
N ASP A 25 -2.24 5.18 -6.01
CA ASP A 25 -2.97 3.94 -6.22
C ASP A 25 -4.28 3.88 -5.42
N ILE A 26 -4.23 4.20 -4.11
CA ILE A 26 -5.45 4.18 -3.28
C ILE A 26 -6.45 5.26 -3.71
N THR A 27 -5.96 6.42 -4.13
CA THR A 27 -6.83 7.51 -4.63
C THR A 27 -7.55 7.07 -5.90
N SER A 28 -6.83 6.45 -6.83
CA SER A 28 -7.42 5.87 -8.04
C SER A 28 -8.45 4.79 -7.68
N ALA A 29 -8.12 3.90 -6.75
CA ALA A 29 -9.00 2.84 -6.29
C ALA A 29 -10.29 3.40 -5.67
N PHE A 30 -10.22 4.45 -4.85
CA PHE A 30 -11.40 5.14 -4.32
C PHE A 30 -12.27 5.74 -5.41
N VAL A 31 -11.68 6.47 -6.37
CA VAL A 31 -12.45 7.03 -7.49
C VAL A 31 -13.19 5.92 -8.25
N ILE A 32 -12.52 4.81 -8.56
CA ILE A 32 -13.12 3.68 -9.26
C ILE A 32 -14.21 3.00 -8.40
N ALA A 33 -13.97 2.84 -7.10
CA ALA A 33 -14.91 2.19 -6.18
C ALA A 33 -16.20 3.00 -6.00
N GLU A 34 -16.09 4.34 -5.94
CA GLU A 34 -17.24 5.25 -5.90
C GLU A 34 -18.00 5.26 -7.23
N LEU A 35 -17.28 5.30 -8.37
CA LEU A 35 -17.92 5.22 -9.71
C LEU A 35 -18.68 3.90 -9.92
N LYS A 36 -18.22 2.80 -9.31
CA LYS A 36 -18.89 1.50 -9.36
C LYS A 36 -20.03 1.35 -8.34
N GLY A 37 -20.22 2.30 -7.43
CA GLY A 37 -21.22 2.23 -6.35
C GLY A 37 -20.91 1.18 -5.26
N THR A 38 -19.71 0.59 -5.27
CA THR A 38 -19.25 -0.35 -4.24
C THR A 38 -18.95 0.32 -2.91
N GLY A 39 -18.49 1.57 -2.94
CA GLY A 39 -18.07 2.34 -1.77
C GLY A 39 -16.64 2.01 -1.30
N SER A 40 -15.90 3.05 -0.93
CA SER A 40 -14.48 2.96 -0.53
C SER A 40 -14.23 2.01 0.65
N ILE A 41 -15.15 1.93 1.62
CA ILE A 41 -15.04 1.04 2.78
C ILE A 41 -15.08 -0.43 2.35
N ARG A 42 -16.06 -0.81 1.51
CA ARG A 42 -16.23 -2.18 1.03
C ARG A 42 -15.02 -2.62 0.20
N MET A 43 -14.45 -1.70 -0.58
CA MET A 43 -13.22 -1.92 -1.34
C MET A 43 -12.02 -2.20 -0.42
N LEU A 44 -11.81 -1.39 0.63
CA LEU A 44 -10.75 -1.62 1.62
C LEU A 44 -10.95 -2.93 2.39
N GLN A 45 -12.19 -3.25 2.77
CA GLN A 45 -12.53 -4.54 3.36
C GLN A 45 -12.24 -5.71 2.40
N GLY A 46 -12.38 -5.50 1.09
CA GLY A 46 -11.95 -6.45 0.07
C GLY A 46 -10.46 -6.75 0.13
N ILE A 47 -9.61 -5.74 0.33
CA ILE A 47 -8.17 -5.94 0.56
C ILE A 47 -7.95 -6.74 1.86
N ALA A 48 -8.62 -6.35 2.94
CA ALA A 48 -8.53 -7.07 4.22
C ALA A 48 -9.05 -8.52 4.15
N SER A 49 -9.94 -8.83 3.19
CA SER A 49 -10.47 -10.18 2.98
C SER A 49 -9.39 -11.18 2.57
N GLY A 50 -8.27 -10.71 1.99
CA GLY A 50 -7.13 -11.58 1.69
C GLY A 50 -6.51 -12.21 2.95
N LEU A 51 -6.63 -11.56 4.10
CA LEU A 51 -6.13 -12.06 5.39
C LEU A 51 -7.25 -12.63 6.27
N LEU A 52 -8.40 -11.96 6.32
CA LEU A 52 -9.50 -12.28 7.24
C LEU A 52 -10.62 -13.11 6.58
N GLY A 53 -10.57 -13.35 5.27
CA GLY A 53 -11.66 -13.97 4.53
C GLY A 53 -12.93 -13.11 4.54
N SER A 54 -14.09 -13.76 4.47
CA SER A 54 -15.39 -13.09 4.41
C SER A 54 -15.73 -12.25 5.66
N GLN A 55 -15.08 -12.52 6.80
CA GLN A 55 -15.29 -11.75 8.04
C GLN A 55 -14.83 -10.30 7.91
N SER A 56 -13.98 -9.98 6.93
CA SER A 56 -13.53 -8.59 6.70
C SER A 56 -14.69 -7.64 6.38
N PHE A 57 -15.81 -8.13 5.87
CA PHE A 57 -16.95 -7.30 5.50
C PHE A 57 -17.83 -6.89 6.68
N GLU A 58 -17.70 -7.57 7.83
CA GLU A 58 -18.50 -7.31 9.04
C GLU A 58 -17.82 -6.33 10.00
N GLY A 59 -16.50 -6.18 9.95
CA GLY A 59 -15.73 -5.35 10.89
C GLY A 59 -15.79 -3.83 10.65
N GLY A 60 -16.50 -3.37 9.61
CA GLY A 60 -16.67 -1.95 9.27
C GLY A 60 -15.34 -1.20 9.12
N MET A 61 -15.21 -0.07 9.82
CA MET A 61 -14.03 0.82 9.73
C MET A 61 -12.73 0.16 10.21
N THR A 62 -12.81 -0.79 11.15
CA THR A 62 -11.60 -1.47 11.66
C THR A 62 -10.94 -2.32 10.57
N THR A 63 -11.75 -3.10 9.87
CA THR A 63 -11.33 -3.92 8.72
C THR A 63 -10.95 -3.08 7.51
N ALA A 64 -11.59 -1.92 7.30
CA ALA A 64 -11.18 -0.99 6.26
C ALA A 64 -9.80 -0.37 6.56
N GLY A 65 -9.55 0.01 7.82
CA GLY A 65 -8.23 0.47 8.27
C GLY A 65 -7.14 -0.59 8.10
N LEU A 66 -7.46 -1.86 8.40
CA LEU A 66 -6.54 -2.97 8.13
C LEU A 66 -6.26 -3.12 6.63
N GLY A 67 -7.29 -3.03 5.79
CA GLY A 67 -7.13 -3.06 4.34
C GLY A 67 -6.20 -1.94 3.84
N LEU A 68 -6.33 -0.74 4.39
CA LEU A 68 -5.46 0.40 4.07
C LEU A 68 -4.00 0.15 4.51
N ALA A 69 -3.80 -0.44 5.70
CA ALA A 69 -2.46 -0.80 6.16
C ALA A 69 -1.81 -1.86 5.27
N ILE A 70 -2.57 -2.89 4.88
CA ILE A 70 -2.10 -3.94 3.95
C ILE A 70 -1.78 -3.33 2.58
N HIS A 71 -2.60 -2.41 2.08
CA HIS A 71 -2.35 -1.69 0.84
C HIS A 71 -0.98 -0.99 0.83
N PHE A 72 -0.69 -0.19 1.87
CA PHE A 72 0.61 0.49 1.96
C PHE A 72 1.76 -0.49 2.17
N LEU A 73 1.56 -1.59 2.91
CA LEU A 73 2.58 -2.65 3.03
C LEU A 73 2.95 -3.21 1.65
N ILE A 74 1.98 -3.46 0.78
CA ILE A 74 2.21 -3.92 -0.60
C ILE A 74 2.95 -2.83 -1.39
N ALA A 75 2.53 -1.56 -1.30
CA ALA A 75 3.18 -0.45 -1.99
C ALA A 75 4.67 -0.29 -1.59
N PHE A 76 4.99 -0.36 -0.28
CA PHE A 76 6.37 -0.33 0.20
C PHE A 76 7.16 -1.56 -0.21
N THR A 77 6.52 -2.73 -0.24
CA THR A 77 7.16 -3.98 -0.71
C THR A 77 7.53 -3.86 -2.19
N ALA A 78 6.60 -3.37 -3.03
CA ALA A 78 6.84 -3.13 -4.45
C ALA A 78 7.98 -2.12 -4.67
N ALA A 79 7.96 -1.00 -3.95
CA ALA A 79 9.03 0.01 -4.01
C ALA A 79 10.39 -0.57 -3.58
N SER A 80 10.41 -1.42 -2.55
CA SER A 80 11.63 -2.08 -2.08
C SER A 80 12.18 -3.06 -3.12
N VAL A 81 11.32 -3.90 -3.71
CA VAL A 81 11.69 -4.86 -4.76
C VAL A 81 12.22 -4.13 -5.98
N PHE A 82 11.56 -3.05 -6.42
CA PHE A 82 12.02 -2.23 -7.54
C PHE A 82 13.38 -1.59 -7.25
N TYR A 83 13.56 -1.03 -6.05
CA TYR A 83 14.85 -0.45 -5.65
C TYR A 83 15.96 -1.51 -5.68
N VAL A 84 15.75 -2.68 -5.06
CA VAL A 84 16.76 -3.76 -5.07
C VAL A 84 17.06 -4.24 -6.48
N GLY A 85 16.03 -4.46 -7.31
CA GLY A 85 16.19 -4.90 -8.70
C GLY A 85 16.94 -3.87 -9.56
N SER A 86 16.68 -2.58 -9.39
CA SER A 86 17.36 -1.51 -10.15
C SER A 86 18.84 -1.32 -9.79
N ARG A 87 19.31 -1.93 -8.70
CA ARG A 87 20.72 -1.93 -8.29
C ARG A 87 21.52 -3.11 -8.83
N GLN A 88 20.86 -4.08 -9.47
CA GLN A 88 21.50 -5.27 -10.06
C GLN A 88 21.82 -5.11 -11.55
N PHE A 89 21.50 -3.96 -12.15
CA PHE A 89 21.82 -3.58 -13.52
C PHE A 89 22.64 -2.29 -13.52
#